data_AF-A0A924Z100-F1
#
_entry.id   AF-A0A924Z100-F1
#
_cell.length_a   1.000
_cell.length_b   1.000
_cell.length_c   1.000
_cell.angle_alpha   90.00
_cell.angle_beta   90.00
_cell.angle_gamma   90.00
#
_symmetry.space_group_name_H-M   'P 1'
#
loop_
_entity.id
_entity.type
_entity.pdbx_description
1 polymer ?
#
loop_
_entity_poly.entity_id
_entity_poly.type
_entity_poly.pdbx_seq_one_letter_code
_entity_poly.pdbx_strand_id
1 'polypeptide(L)' 'MITPSYSPSVLLDFSNQLADTVERSARSVVAVNARRKRSLTGVYWRSGIIVTADHTVL' A
#
# COMPACT_ATOMS: atom_id res chain seq x y z
N MET A 1 20.75 -21.83 -30.47
CA MET A 1 20.84 -21.48 -29.04
C MET A 1 19.40 -21.26 -28.57
N ILE A 2 18.82 -22.21 -27.81
CA ILE A 2 17.41 -22.14 -27.39
C ILE A 2 17.38 -21.34 -26.09
N THR A 3 16.73 -20.18 -26.08
CA THR A 3 16.42 -19.47 -24.83
C THR A 3 15.22 -20.17 -24.17
N PRO A 4 15.34 -20.73 -22.96
CA PRO A 4 14.18 -21.30 -22.28
C PRO A 4 13.22 -20.15 -21.95
N SER A 5 12.02 -20.17 -22.53
CA SER A 5 10.95 -19.25 -22.16
C SER A 5 10.34 -19.73 -20.84
N TYR A 6 10.90 -19.25 -19.73
CA TYR A 6 10.30 -19.45 -18.41
C TYR A 6 8.93 -18.78 -18.39
N SER A 7 7.87 -19.57 -18.44
CA SER A 7 6.53 -19.07 -18.16
C SER A 7 6.42 -18.86 -16.66
N PRO A 8 6.18 -17.64 -16.17
CA PRO A 8 6.01 -17.40 -14.75
C PRO A 8 4.89 -18.32 -14.22
N SER A 9 5.12 -18.90 -13.05
CA SER A 9 4.06 -19.66 -12.40
C SER A 9 2.90 -18.72 -12.08
N VAL A 10 1.67 -19.25 -12.02
CA VAL A 10 0.47 -18.47 -11.65
C VAL A 10 0.68 -17.68 -10.35
N LEU A 11 1.45 -18.21 -9.39
CA LEU A 11 1.79 -17.53 -8.15
C LEU A 11 2.76 -16.36 -8.34
N LEU A 12 3.71 -16.48 -9.26
CA LEU A 12 4.63 -15.37 -9.57
C LEU A 12 3.88 -14.22 -10.24
N ASP A 13 2.99 -14.52 -11.19
CA ASP A 13 2.16 -13.49 -11.83
C ASP A 13 1.24 -12.81 -10.83
N PHE A 14 0.59 -13.57 -9.95
CA PHE A 14 -0.22 -13.03 -8.86
C PHE A 14 0.60 -12.12 -7.93
N SER A 15 1.80 -12.57 -7.53
CA SER A 15 2.70 -11.79 -6.68
C SER A 15 3.09 -10.46 -7.32
N ASN A 16 3.39 -10.46 -8.62
CA ASN A 16 3.73 -9.24 -9.36
C ASN A 16 2.53 -8.29 -9.46
N GLN A 17 1.34 -8.81 -9.76
CA GLN A 17 0.11 -7.99 -9.82
C GLN A 17 -0.24 -7.38 -8.44
N LEU A 18 0.00 -8.12 -7.36
CA LEU A 18 -0.15 -7.61 -6.01
C LEU A 18 0.85 -6.49 -5.71
N ALA A 19 2.13 -6.69 -6.07
CA ALA A 19 3.17 -5.67 -5.89
C ALA A 19 2.82 -4.37 -6.63
N ASP A 20 2.39 -4.47 -7.89
CA ASP A 20 1.91 -3.33 -8.69
C ASP A 20 0.73 -2.60 -8.03
N THR A 21 -0.21 -3.35 -7.46
CA THR A 21 -1.38 -2.79 -6.79
C THR A 21 -0.97 -2.04 -5.52
N VAL A 22 -0.03 -2.59 -4.76
CA VAL A 22 0.54 -1.95 -3.57
C VAL A 22 1.30 -0.69 -3.96
N GLU A 23 2.12 -0.72 -5.02
CA GLU A 23 2.88 0.45 -5.47
C GLU A 23 1.96 1.65 -5.80
N ARG A 24 0.83 1.38 -6.48
CA ARG A 24 -0.14 2.43 -6.81
C ARG A 24 -0.87 2.92 -5.56
N SER A 25 -1.29 2.01 -4.69
CA SER A 25 -2.11 2.33 -3.50
C SER A 25 -1.32 3.00 -2.39
N ALA A 26 -0.06 2.62 -2.19
CA ALA A 26 0.81 3.12 -1.13
C ALA A 26 1.03 4.63 -1.21
N ARG A 27 0.93 5.23 -2.42
CA ARG A 27 1.03 6.68 -2.62
C ARG A 27 -0.06 7.47 -1.89
N SER A 28 -1.19 6.85 -1.58
CA SER A 28 -2.29 7.47 -0.82
C SER A 28 -2.18 7.23 0.70
N VAL A 29 -1.29 6.33 1.14
CA VAL A 29 -1.12 5.97 2.55
C VAL A 29 -0.13 6.93 3.19
N VAL A 30 -0.52 7.54 4.29
CA VAL A 30 0.29 8.53 5.01
C VAL A 30 0.46 8.15 6.47
N ALA A 31 1.63 8.50 7.03
CA ALA A 31 1.83 8.49 8.47
C ALA A 31 1.15 9.72 9.09
N VAL A 32 0.31 9.48 10.10
CA VAL A 32 -0.41 10.50 10.83
C VAL A 32 0.17 10.59 12.24
N ASN A 33 0.81 11.71 12.53
CA ASN A 33 1.45 11.98 13.82
C ASN A 33 0.50 12.78 14.72
N ALA A 34 -0.53 12.11 15.28
CA ALA A 34 -1.56 12.78 16.08
C ALA A 34 -1.17 13.02 17.56
N ARG A 35 -0.29 12.20 18.15
CA ARG A 35 0.18 12.35 19.53
C ARG A 35 1.60 11.82 19.71
N ARG A 36 2.36 12.37 20.68
CA ARG A 36 3.78 12.07 20.98
C ARG A 36 4.16 10.57 21.07
N LYS A 37 3.21 9.63 21.17
CA LYS A 37 3.49 8.19 21.30
C LYS A 37 2.67 7.26 20.39
N ARG A 38 1.79 7.79 19.52
CA ARG A 38 0.98 6.95 18.62
C ARG A 38 1.22 7.36 17.18
N SER A 39 1.99 6.55 16.47
CA SER A 39 2.06 6.59 15.02
C SER A 39 0.78 5.97 14.48
N LEU A 40 -0.01 6.77 13.77
CA LEU A 40 -1.22 6.30 13.10
C LEU A 40 -0.95 6.24 11.60
N THR A 41 -1.78 5.47 10.92
CA THR A 41 -1.84 5.48 9.46
C THR A 41 -3.15 6.09 9.02
N GLY A 42 -3.12 6.72 7.86
CA GLY A 42 -4.32 7.27 7.23
C GLY A 42 -4.24 7.17 5.71
N VAL A 43 -5.37 7.40 5.06
CA VAL A 43 -5.49 7.45 3.61
C VAL A 43 -5.85 8.88 3.20
N TYR A 44 -5.05 9.46 2.31
CA TYR A 44 -5.39 10.74 1.67
C TYR A 44 -6.65 10.56 0.81
N TRP A 45 -7.70 11.32 1.12
CA TRP A 45 -9.01 11.16 0.48
C TRP A 45 -9.27 12.26 -0.55
N ARG A 46 -9.12 13.52 -0.10
CA ARG A 46 -9.24 14.73 -0.94
C ARG A 46 -8.41 15.84 -0.35
N SER A 47 -8.32 16.96 -1.05
CA SER A 47 -7.55 18.13 -0.59
C SER A 47 -7.90 18.49 0.87
N GLY A 48 -6.87 18.51 1.72
CA GLY A 48 -6.97 18.81 3.14
C GLY A 48 -7.61 17.72 4.02
N ILE A 49 -7.94 16.53 3.49
CA ILE A 49 -8.63 15.47 4.24
C ILE A 49 -7.86 14.14 4.19
N ILE A 50 -7.56 13.61 5.38
CA ILE A 50 -7.04 12.26 5.62
C ILE A 50 -8.10 11.49 6.41
N VAL A 51 -8.40 10.26 5.97
CA VAL A 51 -9.26 9.33 6.71
C VAL A 51 -8.37 8.39 7.53
N THR A 52 -8.62 8.29 8.82
CA THR A 52 -7.95 7.35 9.74
C THR A 52 -9.01 6.62 10.57
N ALA A 53 -8.64 5.51 11.18
CA ALA A 53 -9.57 4.78 12.04
C ALA A 53 -9.82 5.57 13.35
N ASP A 54 -11.08 5.58 13.80
CA ASP A 54 -11.50 6.33 14.99
C ASP A 54 -10.88 5.76 16.29
N HIS A 55 -10.85 4.43 16.41
CA HIS A 55 -10.28 3.73 17.57
C HIS A 55 -8.77 3.94 17.75
N THR A 56 -8.09 4.55 16.78
CA THR A 56 -6.68 4.93 16.85
C THR A 56 -6.43 6.34 17.38
N VAL A 57 -7.47 7.19 17.44
CA VAL A 57 -7.36 8.60 17.85
C VAL A 57 -7.53 8.79 19.37
N LEU A 58 -7.90 7.74 20.12
CA LEU A 58 -8.01 7.75 21.60
C LEU A 58 -6.71 7.37 22.35
#